data_AF-A0A923Z9I6-F1
#
_entry.id   AF-A0A923Z9I6-F1
#
_cell.length_a   1.000
_cell.length_b   1.000
_cell.length_c   1.000
_cell.angle_alpha   90.00
_cell.angle_beta   90.00
_cell.angle_gamma   90.00
#
_symmetry.space_group_name_H-M   'P 1'
#
loop_
_entity.id
_entity.type
_entity.pdbx_description
1 polymer ?
#
loop_
_entity_poly.entity_id
_entity_poly.type
_entity_poly.pdbx_seq_one_letter_code
_entity_poly.pdbx_strand_id
1 'polypeptide(L)' 'MDIYDHYEEAKKIAALLAAQGMASESVQILDAIKDGTSGTEIFMILRFRLTPLLNAQGLSKDTKERMRILHTKLDEALQ' A
#
# COMPACT_ATOMS: atom_id res chain seq x y z
N MET A 1 19.09 1.98 12.85
CA MET A 1 18.42 1.56 11.60
C MET A 1 16.96 1.42 11.95
N ASP A 2 16.11 2.35 11.50
CA ASP A 2 14.66 2.14 11.59
C ASP A 2 14.31 0.98 10.65
N ILE A 3 13.72 -0.08 11.21
CA ILE A 3 13.14 -1.15 10.41
C ILE A 3 11.91 -0.55 9.74
N TYR A 4 11.89 -0.55 8.41
CA TYR A 4 10.73 -0.04 7.68
C TYR A 4 9.52 -0.95 7.92
N ASP A 5 8.48 -0.39 8.55
CA ASP A 5 7.24 -1.12 8.83
C ASP A 5 6.27 -1.01 7.65
N HIS A 6 6.32 -2.01 6.78
CA HIS A 6 5.47 -2.14 5.60
C HIS A 6 3.98 -2.13 5.95
N TYR A 7 3.60 -2.73 7.08
CA TYR A 7 2.20 -2.86 7.46
C TYR A 7 1.66 -1.53 7.99
N GLU A 8 2.42 -0.83 8.83
CA GLU A 8 2.03 0.49 9.29
C GLU A 8 1.96 1.51 8.16
N GLU A 9 2.90 1.48 7.20
CA GLU A 9 2.80 2.36 6.04
C GLU A 9 1.60 2.02 5.14
N ALA A 10 1.31 0.73 4.93
CA ALA A 10 0.13 0.30 4.18
C ALA A 10 -1.18 0.76 4.85
N LYS A 11 -1.29 0.68 6.18
CA LYS A 11 -2.45 1.19 6.93
C LYS A 11 -2.60 2.71 6.79
N LYS A 12 -1.50 3.46 6.86
CA LYS A 12 -1.52 4.92 6.64
C LYS A 12 -1.98 5.27 5.23
N ILE A 13 -1.49 4.57 4.22
CA ILE A 13 -1.94 4.74 2.83
C ILE A 13 -3.43 4.44 2.71
N ALA A 14 -3.93 3.35 3.30
CA ALA A 14 -5.36 3.04 3.31
C ALA A 14 -6.20 4.18 3.92
N ALA A 15 -5.80 4.70 5.08
CA ALA A 15 -6.47 5.84 5.70
C ALA A 15 -6.48 7.09 4.80
N LEU A 16 -5.37 7.37 4.11
CA LEU A 16 -5.28 8.48 3.16
C LEU A 16 -6.18 8.26 1.93
N LEU A 17 -6.27 7.04 1.42
CA LEU A 17 -7.17 6.69 0.31
C LEU A 17 -8.63 6.91 0.70
N ALA A 18 -9.03 6.44 1.90
CA ALA A 18 -10.38 6.67 2.41
C ALA A 18 -10.71 8.16 2.54
N ALA A 19 -9.78 8.96 3.08
CA ALA A 19 -9.94 10.41 3.19
C ALA A 19 -10.04 11.14 1.84
N GLN A 20 -9.52 10.54 0.77
CA GLN A 20 -9.54 11.08 -0.59
C GLN A 20 -10.67 10.50 -1.46
N GLY A 21 -11.64 9.81 -0.85
CA GLY A 21 -12.80 9.24 -1.55
C GLY A 21 -12.55 7.89 -2.22
N MET A 22 -11.37 7.29 -2.01
CA MET A 22 -11.00 5.95 -2.49
C MET A 22 -11.21 4.89 -1.39
N ALA A 23 -12.43 4.85 -0.85
CA ALA A 23 -12.77 3.94 0.25
C ALA A 23 -12.69 2.46 -0.15
N SER A 24 -13.03 2.12 -1.40
CA SER A 24 -12.92 0.74 -1.92
C SER A 24 -11.47 0.26 -1.93
N GLU A 25 -10.56 1.11 -2.39
CA GLU A 25 -9.13 0.85 -2.48
C GLU A 25 -8.52 0.76 -1.07
N SER A 26 -8.95 1.61 -0.15
CA SER A 26 -8.59 1.53 1.27
C SER A 26 -8.92 0.16 1.85
N VAL A 27 -10.15 -0.33 1.64
CA VAL A 27 -10.58 -1.64 2.14
C VAL A 27 -9.73 -2.75 1.53
N GLN A 28 -9.47 -2.71 0.22
CA GLN A 28 -8.64 -3.72 -0.45
C GLN A 28 -7.21 -3.79 0.10
N ILE A 29 -6.61 -2.65 0.48
CA ILE A 29 -5.28 -2.63 1.12
C ILE A 29 -5.35 -3.24 2.51
N LEU A 30 -6.38 -2.94 3.30
CA LEU A 30 -6.53 -3.48 4.66
C LEU A 30 -6.83 -4.99 4.64
N ASP A 31 -7.66 -5.44 3.70
CA ASP A 31 -7.98 -6.86 3.51
C ASP A 31 -6.72 -7.64 3.10
N ALA A 32 -5.85 -7.07 2.27
CA ALA A 32 -4.57 -7.71 1.92
C ALA A 32 -3.70 -8.00 3.14
N ILE A 33 -3.72 -7.12 4.15
CA ILE A 33 -2.97 -7.30 5.41
C ILE A 33 -3.65 -8.35 6.31
N LYS A 34 -4.98 -8.37 6.33
CA LYS A 34 -5.77 -9.23 7.22
C LYS A 34 -5.87 -10.68 6.73
N ASP A 35 -6.04 -10.87 5.43
CA ASP A 35 -6.39 -12.15 4.83
C ASP A 35 -5.19 -12.89 4.23
N GLY A 36 -4.04 -12.23 4.10
CA GLY A 36 -2.83 -12.87 3.58
C GLY A 36 -2.29 -13.94 4.53
N THR A 37 -1.91 -15.09 3.97
CA THR A 37 -1.49 -16.26 4.75
C THR A 37 -0.01 -16.25 5.09
N SER A 38 0.78 -15.40 4.42
CA SER A 38 2.22 -15.21 4.66
C SER A 38 2.65 -13.78 4.36
N GLY A 39 3.78 -13.34 4.94
CA GLY A 39 4.34 -12.01 4.67
C GLY A 39 4.60 -11.75 3.17
N THR A 40 5.12 -12.75 2.46
CA THR A 40 5.35 -12.69 1.01
C THR A 40 4.04 -12.54 0.23
N GLU A 41 2.99 -13.29 0.59
CA GLU A 41 1.69 -13.17 -0.06
C GLU A 41 1.07 -11.79 0.16
N ILE A 42 1.13 -11.28 1.40
CA ILE A 42 0.67 -9.93 1.71
C ILE A 42 1.43 -8.90 0.85
N PHE A 43 2.75 -9.04 0.74
CA PHE A 43 3.57 -8.11 -0.04
C PHE A 43 3.25 -8.15 -1.54
N MET A 44 3.02 -9.34 -2.10
CA MET A 44 2.59 -9.49 -3.49
C MET A 44 1.23 -8.83 -3.74
N ILE A 45 0.25 -9.06 -2.85
CA ILE A 45 -1.09 -8.46 -2.98
C ILE A 45 -0.99 -6.93 -2.86
N LEU A 46 -0.27 -6.41 -1.86
CA LEU A 46 -0.08 -4.97 -1.68
C LEU A 46 0.58 -4.34 -2.91
N ARG A 47 1.65 -4.94 -3.45
CA ARG A 47 2.32 -4.47 -4.67
C ARG A 47 1.35 -4.42 -5.85
N PHE A 48 0.56 -5.48 -6.04
CA PHE A 48 -0.44 -5.56 -7.11
C PHE A 48 -1.51 -4.47 -6.98
N ARG A 49 -2.04 -4.24 -5.77
CA ARG A 49 -3.08 -3.24 -5.50
C ARG A 49 -2.56 -1.80 -5.62
N LEU A 50 -1.32 -1.53 -5.22
CA LEU A 50 -0.73 -0.18 -5.27
C LEU A 50 -0.39 0.27 -6.70
N THR A 51 -0.03 -0.67 -7.58
CA THR A 51 0.41 -0.37 -8.95
C THR A 51 -0.57 0.49 -9.76
N PRO A 52 -1.88 0.18 -9.85
CA PRO A 52 -2.84 1.04 -10.55
C PRO A 52 -3.05 2.40 -9.85
N LEU A 53 -2.92 2.46 -8.52
CA LEU A 53 -3.15 3.68 -7.72
C LEU A 53 -2.07 4.74 -7.94
N LEU A 54 -0.84 4.34 -8.27
CA LEU A 54 0.23 5.27 -8.63
C LEU A 54 -0.12 6.16 -9.83
N ASN A 55 -0.93 5.63 -10.76
CA ASN A 55 -1.39 6.34 -11.95
C ASN A 55 -2.79 6.95 -11.80
N ALA A 56 -3.48 6.70 -10.68
CA ALA A 56 -4.83 7.19 -10.46
C ALA A 56 -4.86 8.72 -10.35
N GLN A 57 -5.92 9.33 -10.88
CA GLN A 57 -6.21 10.76 -10.70
C GLN A 57 -6.96 10.96 -9.37
N GLY A 58 -6.92 12.18 -8.83
CA GLY A 58 -7.60 12.52 -7.56
C GLY A 58 -6.79 12.25 -6.29
N LEU A 59 -5.62 11.62 -6.39
CA LEU A 59 -4.71 11.44 -5.25
C LEU A 59 -3.72 12.60 -5.11
N SER A 60 -3.49 13.00 -3.88
CA SER A 60 -2.50 14.00 -3.49
C SER A 60 -1.08 13.53 -3.83
N LYS A 61 -0.17 14.48 -4.06
CA LYS A 61 1.24 14.18 -4.33
C LYS A 61 1.90 13.41 -3.18
N ASP A 62 1.55 13.73 -1.93
CA ASP A 62 2.09 13.05 -0.75
C ASP A 62 1.66 11.58 -0.70
N THR A 63 0.38 11.29 -0.94
CA THR A 63 -0.12 9.91 -0.97
C THR A 63 0.54 9.11 -2.07
N LYS A 64 0.73 9.69 -3.26
CA LYS A 64 1.44 9.02 -4.35
C LYS A 64 2.90 8.74 -4.00
N GLU A 65 3.56 9.64 -3.30
CA GLU A 65 4.95 9.45 -2.91
C GLU A 65 5.09 8.34 -1.85
N ARG A 66 4.21 8.31 -0.85
CA ARG A 66 4.15 7.21 0.12
C ARG A 66 3.91 5.86 -0.56
N MET A 67 2.97 5.81 -1.51
CA MET A 67 2.72 4.61 -2.29
C MET A 67 3.93 4.19 -3.11
N ARG A 68 4.70 5.12 -3.71
CA ARG A 68 5.95 4.78 -4.41
C ARG A 68 6.98 4.18 -3.46
N ILE A 69 7.20 4.82 -2.31
CA ILE A 69 8.17 4.35 -1.32
C ILE A 69 7.79 2.94 -0.85
N LEU A 70 6.52 2.72 -0.48
CA LEU A 70 6.05 1.40 -0.08
C LEU A 70 6.20 0.38 -1.23
N HIS A 71 5.82 0.75 -2.45
CA HIS A 71 5.95 -0.13 -3.62
C HIS A 71 7.41 -0.56 -3.86
N THR A 72 8.37 0.38 -3.80
CA THR A 72 9.80 0.06 -3.88
C THR A 72 10.27 -0.86 -2.75
N LYS A 73 9.80 -0.62 -1.52
CA LYS A 73 10.15 -1.45 -0.36
C LYS A 73 9.60 -2.88 -0.47
N LEU A 74 8.40 -3.02 -1.00
CA LEU A 74 7.80 -4.33 -1.32
C LEU A 74 8.58 -5.04 -2.42
N ASP A 75 9.04 -4.32 -3.46
CA ASP A 75 9.88 -4.89 -4.50
C ASP A 75 11.21 -5.39 -3.96
N GLU A 76 11.87 -4.62 -3.09
CA GLU A 76 13.11 -5.03 -2.40
C GLU A 76 12.90 -6.27 -1.51
N ALA A 77 11.76 -6.36 -0.83
CA ALA A 77 11.46 -7.47 0.09
C ALA A 77 11.00 -8.76 -0.61
N LEU A 78 10.65 -8.68 -1.90
CA LEU A 78 10.20 -9.81 -2.71
C LEU A 78 11.31 -10.39 -3.61
N GLN A 79 12.49 -9.78 -3.65
CA GLN A 79 13.69 -10.29 -4.34
C GLN A 79 14.44 -11.32 -3.49
#